data_AF-A0AA35T556-F1
#
_entry.id   AF-A0AA35T556-F1
#
_cell.length_a   1.000
_cell.length_b   1.000
_cell.length_c   1.000
_cell.angle_alpha   90.00
_cell.angle_beta   90.00
_cell.angle_gamma   90.00
#
_symmetry.space_group_name_H-M   'P 1'
#
loop_
_entity.id
_entity.type
_entity.pdbx_description
1 polymer ?
#
loop_
_entity_poly.entity_id
_entity_poly.type
_entity_poly.pdbx_seq_one_letter_code
_entity_poly.pdbx_strand_id
1 'polypeptide(L)'
;MSSIAIPGAVFSSLVFHLKNAPSDSEGFLYGGMRTHHVENITDTQSSGTREEKKLYVESFVCFPERFKFYDHYGRPHTERIKALLGDDMKRVIGWFSCRRNSTNRPSMREKVVHRRLTSCLTGVPCEDFLFGLVTEMVVEGSMVHSTDYSFHNWIGTLQAALGGKHPTPPSVLQVSSTSEGGDSEPAGDGHSTLPALPPHPNSLLPPPLLLNPTTTQNKFRELGRTHATTDAVRTTV
;
A
#
# COMPACT_ATOMS: atom_id res chain seq x y z
N MET A 1 9.72 -7.04 -17.64
CA MET A 1 9.15 -5.68 -17.43
C MET A 1 8.15 -5.80 -16.29
N SER A 2 8.23 -4.89 -15.32
CA SER A 2 7.36 -4.97 -14.13
C SER A 2 6.09 -4.17 -14.36
N SER A 3 4.94 -4.66 -13.90
CA SER A 3 3.66 -3.95 -13.93
C SER A 3 3.05 -3.90 -12.53
N ILE A 4 2.13 -2.98 -12.30
CA ILE A 4 1.45 -2.87 -11.00
C ILE A 4 -0.04 -3.17 -11.18
N ALA A 5 -0.60 -3.90 -10.24
CA ALA A 5 -2.03 -4.08 -10.06
C ALA A 5 -2.46 -3.53 -8.70
N ILE A 6 -3.44 -2.64 -8.72
CA ILE A 6 -4.02 -2.07 -7.51
C ILE A 6 -5.53 -2.25 -7.62
N PRO A 7 -6.18 -2.92 -6.65
CA PRO A 7 -7.63 -2.98 -6.61
C PRO A 7 -8.22 -1.58 -6.52
N GLY A 8 -9.30 -1.32 -7.28
CA GLY A 8 -9.95 -0.01 -7.30
C GLY A 8 -10.36 0.48 -5.90
N ALA A 9 -10.81 -0.44 -5.03
CA ALA A 9 -11.16 -0.14 -3.64
C ALA A 9 -9.96 0.30 -2.78
N VAL A 10 -8.78 -0.30 -3.00
CA VAL A 10 -7.55 0.07 -2.30
C VAL A 10 -7.08 1.45 -2.78
N PHE A 11 -7.09 1.67 -4.09
CA PHE A 11 -6.69 2.95 -4.67
C PHE A 11 -7.64 4.09 -4.28
N SER A 12 -8.95 3.87 -4.34
CA SER A 12 -9.94 4.88 -3.94
C SER A 12 -9.85 5.23 -2.45
N SER A 13 -9.66 4.22 -1.59
CA SER A 13 -9.41 4.41 -0.16
C SER A 13 -8.15 5.22 0.10
N LEU A 14 -7.05 4.92 -0.61
CA LEU A 14 -5.80 5.69 -0.53
C LEU A 14 -6.04 7.16 -0.89
N VAL A 15 -6.64 7.42 -2.06
CA VAL A 15 -6.93 8.79 -2.51
C VAL A 15 -7.85 9.52 -1.54
N PHE A 16 -8.87 8.85 -0.99
CA PHE A 16 -9.76 9.42 0.02
C PHE A 16 -8.98 9.81 1.29
N HIS A 17 -8.11 8.94 1.80
CA HIS A 17 -7.27 9.24 2.96
C HIS A 17 -6.34 10.44 2.69
N LEU A 18 -5.72 10.49 1.52
CA LEU A 18 -4.81 11.56 1.12
C LEU A 18 -5.52 12.92 1.00
N LYS A 19 -6.72 12.95 0.42
CA LYS A 19 -7.53 14.17 0.31
C LYS A 19 -7.92 14.75 1.67
N ASN A 20 -8.22 13.88 2.63
CA ASN A 20 -8.62 14.30 3.97
C ASN A 20 -7.44 14.60 4.91
N ALA A 21 -6.19 14.37 4.49
CA ALA A 21 -5.04 14.70 5.29
C ALA A 21 -4.89 16.24 5.43
N PRO A 22 -4.48 16.78 6.59
CA PRO A 22 -4.31 18.22 6.75
C PRO A 22 -3.12 18.75 5.93
N SER A 23 -2.14 17.90 5.61
CA SER A 23 -0.89 18.26 4.94
C SER A 23 -0.38 17.14 4.03
N ASP A 24 0.70 17.42 3.30
CA ASP A 24 1.51 16.40 2.62
C ASP A 24 1.74 15.19 3.52
N SER A 25 1.48 14.01 2.98
CA SER A 25 1.45 12.74 3.72
C SER A 25 2.28 11.69 3.01
N GLU A 26 2.80 10.74 3.76
CA GLU A 26 3.67 9.67 3.26
C GLU A 26 3.23 8.34 3.85
N GLY A 27 3.65 7.23 3.26
CA GLY A 27 3.22 5.93 3.75
C GLY A 27 3.85 4.76 3.03
N PHE A 28 3.48 3.56 3.46
CA PHE A 28 3.93 2.30 2.87
C PHE A 28 2.81 1.60 2.11
N LEU A 29 3.21 0.87 1.07
CA LEU A 29 2.34 0.00 0.27
C LEU A 29 2.65 -1.45 0.64
N TYR A 30 1.61 -2.19 1.00
CA TYR A 30 1.71 -3.61 1.30
C TYR A 30 1.17 -4.45 0.15
N GLY A 31 1.74 -5.64 -0.02
CA GLY A 31 1.23 -6.65 -0.91
C GLY A 31 2.29 -7.69 -1.27
N GLY A 32 2.32 -8.08 -2.54
CA GLY A 32 3.22 -9.13 -3.01
C GLY A 32 3.59 -8.98 -4.48
N MET A 33 4.56 -9.80 -4.91
CA MET A 33 5.00 -9.86 -6.30
C MET A 33 4.78 -11.28 -6.85
N ARG A 34 4.24 -11.38 -8.06
CA ARG A 34 4.15 -12.64 -8.81
C ARG A 34 4.96 -12.54 -10.09
N THR A 35 5.71 -13.59 -10.40
CA THR A 35 6.47 -13.71 -11.64
C THR A 35 5.74 -14.68 -12.57
N HIS A 36 5.42 -14.22 -13.77
CA HIS A 36 4.81 -15.02 -14.82
C HIS A 36 5.86 -15.29 -15.90
N HIS A 37 5.98 -16.54 -16.30
CA HIS A 37 6.80 -16.95 -17.45
C HIS A 37 5.88 -16.99 -18.67
N VAL A 38 6.00 -16.00 -19.54
CA VAL A 38 5.24 -15.94 -20.78
C VAL A 38 6.11 -16.54 -21.88
N GLU A 39 5.74 -17.73 -22.33
CA GLU A 39 6.33 -18.34 -23.51
C GLU A 39 5.71 -17.70 -24.75
N ASN A 40 6.50 -16.94 -25.49
CA ASN A 40 6.05 -16.42 -26.77
C ASN A 40 6.30 -17.48 -27.84
N ILE A 41 5.24 -18.16 -28.27
CA ILE A 41 5.30 -19.08 -29.41
C ILE A 41 5.19 -18.23 -30.67
N THR A 42 6.30 -18.03 -31.36
CA THR A 42 6.31 -17.41 -32.69
C THR A 42 6.31 -18.51 -33.75
N ASP A 43 5.65 -18.29 -34.90
CA ASP A 43 5.66 -19.22 -36.05
C ASP A 43 7.05 -19.37 -36.70
N THR A 44 8.03 -18.57 -36.26
CA THR A 44 9.46 -18.76 -36.50
C THR A 44 10.04 -19.55 -35.33
N GLN A 45 10.85 -20.58 -35.60
CA GLN A 45 11.41 -21.57 -34.65
C GLN A 45 12.32 -21.02 -33.52
N SER A 46 12.09 -19.80 -33.02
CA SER A 46 12.73 -19.22 -31.85
C SER A 46 11.72 -19.10 -30.72
N SER A 47 11.72 -20.04 -29.77
CA SER A 47 10.97 -19.86 -28.52
C SER A 47 11.70 -18.83 -27.65
N GLY A 48 11.04 -17.69 -27.40
CA GLY A 48 11.52 -16.68 -26.47
C GLY A 48 10.72 -16.74 -25.18
N THR A 49 11.31 -17.22 -24.08
CA THR A 49 10.69 -17.13 -22.76
C THR A 49 10.89 -15.71 -22.21
N ARG A 50 9.79 -14.98 -22.00
CA ARG A 50 9.80 -13.64 -21.40
C ARG A 50 9.31 -13.71 -19.95
N GLU A 51 10.11 -13.21 -19.02
CA GLU A 51 9.71 -13.06 -17.63
C GLU A 51 8.95 -11.74 -17.43
N GLU A 52 7.71 -11.83 -16.94
CA GLU A 52 6.86 -10.70 -16.60
C GLU A 52 6.60 -10.67 -15.09
N LYS A 53 7.01 -9.58 -14.44
CA LYS A 53 6.81 -9.39 -13.00
C LYS A 53 5.57 -8.52 -12.79
N LYS A 54 4.70 -8.90 -11.86
CA LYS A 54 3.51 -8.14 -11.51
C LYS A 54 3.46 -7.92 -10.00
N LEU A 55 3.44 -6.65 -9.59
CA LEU A 55 3.32 -6.23 -8.20
C LEU A 55 1.85 -5.96 -7.88
N TYR A 56 1.36 -6.56 -6.80
CA TYR A 56 0.00 -6.44 -6.33
C TYR A 56 -0.01 -5.59 -5.06
N VAL A 57 -0.63 -4.41 -5.11
CA VAL A 57 -0.85 -3.59 -3.92
C VAL A 57 -2.15 -4.04 -3.27
N GLU A 58 -2.06 -4.63 -2.09
CA GLU A 58 -3.19 -5.19 -1.35
C GLU A 58 -3.75 -4.19 -0.33
N SER A 59 -2.87 -3.40 0.29
CA SER A 59 -3.25 -2.41 1.30
C SER A 59 -2.17 -1.34 1.45
N PHE A 60 -2.40 -0.38 2.33
CA PHE A 60 -1.46 0.71 2.61
C PHE A 60 -1.54 1.17 4.07
N VAL A 61 -0.52 1.88 4.52
CA VAL A 61 -0.55 2.67 5.76
C VAL A 61 -0.16 4.11 5.44
N CYS A 62 -0.92 5.07 5.97
CA CYS A 62 -0.65 6.50 5.82
C CYS A 62 -0.13 7.10 7.13
N PHE A 63 0.83 8.01 6.99
CA PHE A 63 1.31 8.86 8.05
C PHE A 63 0.94 10.32 7.73
N PRO A 64 0.19 11.02 8.60
CA PRO A 64 -0.29 12.36 8.34
C PRO A 64 0.80 13.44 8.36
N GLU A 65 2.02 13.09 8.82
CA GLU A 65 3.18 13.96 8.84
C GLU A 65 4.33 13.33 8.04
N ARG A 66 5.14 14.18 7.42
CA ARG A 66 6.40 13.78 6.78
C ARG A 66 7.46 13.43 7.81
N PHE A 67 8.50 12.72 7.36
CA PHE A 67 9.69 12.40 8.17
C PHE A 67 9.42 11.47 9.37
N LYS A 68 8.32 10.71 9.37
CA LYS A 68 8.06 9.72 10.43
C LYS A 68 9.07 8.57 10.43
N PHE A 69 9.46 8.11 9.25
CA PHE A 69 10.31 6.93 9.07
C PHE A 69 11.71 7.24 8.51
N TYR A 70 12.06 8.51 8.30
CA TYR A 70 13.38 8.94 7.83
C TYR A 70 13.71 10.38 8.27
N ASP A 71 15.00 10.75 8.29
CA ASP A 71 15.47 12.09 8.69
C ASP A 71 15.49 13.13 7.55
N HIS A 72 15.82 14.38 7.84
CA HIS A 72 15.88 15.44 6.82
C HIS A 72 16.92 15.23 5.71
N TYR A 73 17.91 14.35 5.93
CA TYR A 73 18.88 13.92 4.92
C TYR A 73 18.41 12.69 4.12
N GLY A 74 17.20 12.20 4.38
CA GLY A 74 16.64 11.00 3.75
C GLY A 74 17.21 9.69 4.29
N ARG A 75 17.76 9.66 5.50
CA ARG A 75 18.26 8.42 6.14
C ARG A 75 17.09 7.72 6.87
N PRO A 76 16.80 6.44 6.56
CA PRO A 76 15.77 5.68 7.25
C PRO A 76 16.06 5.57 8.75
N HIS A 77 15.02 5.68 9.56
CA HIS A 77 15.08 5.38 10.99
C HIS A 77 14.68 3.92 11.20
N THR A 78 15.61 2.97 11.03
CA THR A 78 15.32 1.53 11.04
C THR A 78 14.54 1.07 12.26
N GLU A 79 14.89 1.55 13.46
CA GLU A 79 14.16 1.24 14.69
C GLU A 79 12.71 1.75 14.67
N ARG A 80 12.48 2.95 14.14
CA ARG A 80 11.12 3.50 14.00
C ARG A 80 10.33 2.76 12.94
N ILE A 81 10.97 2.41 11.82
CA ILE A 81 10.35 1.60 10.76
C ILE A 81 9.92 0.25 11.34
N LYS A 82 10.80 -0.42 12.09
CA LYS A 82 10.49 -1.69 12.74
C LYS A 82 9.37 -1.54 13.77
N ALA A 83 9.34 -0.46 14.54
CA ALA A 83 8.25 -0.19 15.49
C ALA A 83 6.91 0.13 14.80
N LEU A 84 6.94 0.81 13.65
CA LEU A 84 5.74 1.17 12.88
C LEU A 84 5.15 0.00 12.10
N LEU A 85 6.01 -0.89 11.58
CA LEU A 85 5.60 -1.97 10.66
C LEU A 85 5.58 -3.34 11.31
N GLY A 86 6.33 -3.56 12.39
CA GLY A 86 6.46 -4.85 13.05
C GLY A 86 6.78 -5.98 12.06
N ASP A 87 5.98 -7.04 12.11
CA ASP A 87 6.12 -8.22 11.25
C ASP A 87 5.65 -8.00 9.81
N ASP A 88 4.89 -6.93 9.55
CA ASP A 88 4.40 -6.58 8.21
C ASP A 88 5.48 -5.95 7.33
N MET A 89 6.68 -5.69 7.87
CA MET A 89 7.81 -5.16 7.11
C MET A 89 8.14 -6.02 5.87
N LYS A 90 7.96 -7.35 5.96
CA LYS A 90 8.15 -8.29 4.84
C LYS A 90 7.09 -8.20 3.75
N ARG A 91 5.94 -7.58 4.03
CA ARG A 91 4.86 -7.35 3.06
C ARG A 91 4.98 -6.00 2.37
N VAL A 92 5.94 -5.17 2.77
CA VAL A 92 6.14 -3.85 2.16
C VAL A 92 6.78 -4.02 0.79
N ILE A 93 6.03 -3.63 -0.23
CA ILE A 93 6.47 -3.66 -1.64
C ILE A 93 6.87 -2.28 -2.16
N GLY A 94 6.62 -1.23 -1.38
CA GLY A 94 6.94 0.13 -1.75
C GLY A 94 6.51 1.16 -0.72
N TRP A 95 6.68 2.42 -1.08
CA TRP A 95 6.23 3.56 -0.31
C TRP A 95 5.63 4.62 -1.23
N PHE A 96 4.91 5.58 -0.67
CA PHE A 96 4.37 6.69 -1.44
C PHE A 96 4.55 8.03 -0.74
N SER A 97 4.53 9.08 -1.54
CA SER A 97 4.48 10.47 -1.12
C SER A 97 3.28 11.15 -1.78
N CYS A 98 2.50 11.86 -0.97
CA CYS A 98 1.44 12.75 -1.43
C CYS A 98 1.87 14.20 -1.22
N ARG A 99 1.81 15.00 -2.28
CA ARG A 99 2.16 16.42 -2.26
C ARG A 99 1.05 17.24 -2.90
N ARG A 100 0.72 18.39 -2.34
CA ARG A 100 -0.25 19.31 -2.95
C ARG A 100 0.44 20.32 -3.86
N ASN A 101 -0.26 20.71 -4.93
CA ASN A 101 0.13 21.76 -5.86
C ASN A 101 1.57 21.61 -6.38
N SER A 102 1.96 20.38 -6.72
CA SER A 102 3.31 20.04 -7.16
C SER A 102 3.31 19.30 -8.49
N THR A 103 4.43 19.33 -9.21
CA THR A 103 4.60 18.50 -10.40
C THR A 103 4.59 17.01 -10.03
N ASN A 104 4.02 16.17 -10.90
CA ASN A 104 4.03 14.72 -10.77
C ASN A 104 5.41 14.13 -11.16
N ARG A 105 6.48 14.62 -10.52
CA ARG A 105 7.86 14.17 -10.72
C ARG A 105 8.56 13.92 -9.39
N PRO A 106 9.29 12.79 -9.23
CA PRO A 106 10.04 12.52 -8.02
C PRO A 106 11.11 13.58 -7.72
N SER A 107 11.12 14.10 -6.49
CA SER A 107 12.13 15.04 -6.01
C SER A 107 13.48 14.35 -5.76
N MET A 108 14.55 15.15 -5.60
CA MET A 108 15.87 14.61 -5.24
C MET A 108 15.85 13.90 -3.87
N ARG A 109 15.08 14.44 -2.91
CA ARG A 109 14.89 13.82 -1.60
C ARG A 109 14.21 12.46 -1.72
N GLU A 110 13.10 12.38 -2.45
CA GLU A 110 12.37 11.12 -2.68
C GLU A 110 13.26 10.05 -3.32
N LYS A 111 14.10 10.44 -4.29
CA LYS A 111 15.09 9.53 -4.89
C LYS A 111 16.07 8.98 -3.85
N VAL A 112 16.59 9.83 -2.96
CA VAL A 112 17.54 9.42 -1.91
C VAL A 112 16.86 8.53 -0.87
N VAL A 113 15.65 8.89 -0.44
CA VAL A 113 14.85 8.12 0.52
C VAL A 113 14.54 6.75 -0.07
N HIS A 114 14.02 6.70 -1.30
CA HIS A 114 13.71 5.45 -1.99
C HIS A 114 14.91 4.52 -2.01
N ARG A 115 16.07 4.99 -2.50
CA ARG A 115 17.30 4.17 -2.57
C ARG A 115 17.69 3.58 -1.21
N ARG A 116 17.55 4.36 -0.13
CA ARG A 116 17.93 3.90 1.21
C ARG A 116 16.89 2.99 1.85
N LEU A 117 15.61 3.22 1.61
CA LEU A 117 14.54 2.32 2.06
C LEU A 117 14.66 0.94 1.42
N THR A 118 15.02 0.88 0.13
CA THR A 118 15.28 -0.37 -0.58
C THR A 118 16.38 -1.22 0.08
N SER A 119 17.34 -0.59 0.76
CA SER A 119 18.38 -1.32 1.50
C SER A 119 17.93 -1.85 2.86
N CYS A 120 16.81 -1.36 3.40
CA CYS A 120 16.29 -1.73 4.72
C CYS A 120 15.06 -2.63 4.65
N LEU A 121 14.28 -2.56 3.58
CA LEU A 121 13.04 -3.30 3.38
C LEU A 121 13.28 -4.45 2.39
N THR A 122 12.90 -5.67 2.77
CA THR A 122 13.21 -6.89 2.01
C THR A 122 11.98 -7.59 1.44
N GLY A 123 10.83 -6.92 1.38
CA GLY A 123 9.58 -7.53 0.93
C GLY A 123 9.54 -7.85 -0.57
N VAL A 124 10.34 -7.14 -1.36
CA VAL A 124 10.53 -7.37 -2.81
C VAL A 124 11.99 -7.12 -3.19
N PRO A 125 12.45 -7.65 -4.34
CA PRO A 125 13.76 -7.31 -4.89
C PRO A 125 13.92 -5.79 -5.05
N CYS A 126 15.17 -5.34 -4.94
CA CYS A 126 15.50 -3.93 -4.89
C CYS A 126 15.08 -3.15 -6.15
N GLU A 127 15.15 -3.80 -7.32
CA GLU A 127 14.76 -3.26 -8.62
C GLU A 127 13.24 -3.14 -8.81
N ASP A 128 12.46 -3.85 -7.98
CA ASP A 128 11.00 -3.91 -8.04
C ASP A 128 10.33 -3.12 -6.89
N PHE A 129 11.12 -2.60 -5.94
CA PHE A 129 10.60 -1.74 -4.87
C PHE A 129 9.93 -0.50 -5.46
N LEU A 130 8.70 -0.20 -5.01
CA LEU A 130 7.86 0.84 -5.60
C LEU A 130 7.99 2.19 -4.90
N PHE A 131 7.90 3.25 -5.69
CA PHE A 131 7.59 4.60 -5.22
C PHE A 131 6.34 5.14 -5.90
N GLY A 132 5.28 5.35 -5.14
CA GLY A 132 4.09 6.07 -5.58
C GLY A 132 4.21 7.56 -5.33
N LEU A 133 3.93 8.38 -6.34
CA LEU A 133 3.76 9.82 -6.19
C LEU A 133 2.31 10.17 -6.51
N VAL A 134 1.63 10.81 -5.57
CA VAL A 134 0.27 11.34 -5.77
C VAL A 134 0.35 12.85 -5.62
N THR A 135 -0.12 13.59 -6.61
CA THR A 135 -0.22 15.05 -6.55
C THR A 135 -1.65 15.50 -6.76
N GLU A 136 -2.07 16.43 -5.92
CA GLU A 136 -3.37 17.09 -6.05
C GLU A 136 -3.15 18.51 -6.54
N MET A 137 -3.78 18.85 -7.66
CA MET A 137 -3.74 20.19 -8.24
C MET A 137 -5.13 20.80 -8.08
N VAL A 138 -5.21 21.86 -7.29
CA VAL A 138 -6.43 22.66 -7.15
C VAL A 138 -6.12 24.05 -7.66
N VAL A 139 -6.77 24.43 -8.76
CA VAL A 139 -6.70 25.79 -9.28
C VAL A 139 -7.74 26.62 -8.53
N GLU A 140 -7.33 27.72 -7.93
CA GLU A 140 -8.24 28.61 -7.17
C GLU A 140 -9.37 29.11 -8.08
N GLY A 141 -10.62 29.03 -7.59
CA GLY A 141 -11.82 29.38 -8.37
C GLY A 141 -12.27 28.31 -9.38
N SER A 142 -11.57 27.18 -9.49
CA SER A 142 -11.99 26.04 -10.31
C SER A 142 -12.89 25.09 -9.52
N MET A 143 -13.93 24.57 -10.18
CA MET A 143 -14.71 23.43 -9.68
C MET A 143 -14.07 22.08 -10.04
N VAL A 144 -13.00 22.09 -10.84
CA VAL A 144 -12.27 20.90 -11.27
C VAL A 144 -11.10 20.65 -10.33
N HIS A 145 -11.10 19.48 -9.70
CA HIS A 145 -9.98 18.95 -8.93
C HIS A 145 -9.30 17.84 -9.75
N SER A 146 -8.00 17.96 -10.00
CA SER A 146 -7.21 16.89 -10.62
C SER A 146 -6.34 16.20 -9.58
N THR A 147 -6.36 14.87 -9.59
CA THR A 147 -5.45 14.03 -8.80
C THR A 147 -4.62 13.21 -9.77
N ASP A 148 -3.35 13.60 -9.92
CA ASP A 148 -2.42 12.86 -10.77
C ASP A 148 -1.63 11.88 -9.90
N TYR A 149 -1.38 10.69 -10.43
CA TYR A 149 -0.58 9.68 -9.75
C TYR A 149 0.44 9.08 -10.71
N SER A 150 1.56 8.63 -10.18
CA SER A 150 2.56 7.89 -10.94
C SER A 150 3.28 6.91 -10.01
N PHE A 151 3.62 5.74 -10.54
CA PHE A 151 4.41 4.76 -9.81
C PHE A 151 5.73 4.55 -10.51
N HIS A 152 6.80 4.55 -9.74
CA HIS A 152 8.17 4.50 -10.21
C HIS A 152 8.87 3.29 -9.60
N ASN A 153 9.64 2.60 -10.42
CA ASN A 153 10.73 1.75 -9.94
C ASN A 153 12.06 2.24 -10.52
N TRP A 154 13.15 2.05 -9.78
CA TRP A 154 14.48 2.42 -10.23
C TRP A 154 15.26 1.17 -10.65
N ILE A 155 15.01 0.73 -11.88
CA ILE A 155 15.73 -0.40 -12.47
C ILE A 155 17.20 0.02 -12.68
N GLY A 156 18.12 -0.66 -11.98
CA GLY A 156 19.56 -0.62 -12.29
C GLY A 156 20.43 0.36 -11.50
N THR A 157 19.96 1.02 -10.44
CA THR A 157 20.81 1.98 -9.70
C THR A 157 21.79 1.32 -8.73
N LEU A 158 21.55 0.08 -8.30
CA LEU A 158 22.50 -0.65 -7.45
C LEU A 158 23.74 -1.09 -8.25
N GLN A 159 23.60 -1.42 -9.53
CA GLN A 159 24.72 -1.78 -10.39
C GLN A 159 25.54 -0.55 -10.83
N ALA A 160 24.91 0.61 -10.97
CA ALA A 160 25.59 1.87 -11.30
C ALA A 160 26.52 2.36 -10.17
N ALA A 161 26.16 2.12 -8.90
CA ALA A 161 26.97 2.49 -7.74
C ALA A 161 28.24 1.62 -7.58
N LEU A 162 28.28 0.46 -8.25
CA LEU A 162 29.40 -0.50 -8.21
C LEU A 162 30.32 -0.43 -9.44
N GLY A 163 30.17 0.60 -10.28
CA GLY A 163 31.12 0.92 -11.35
C GLY A 163 30.53 0.79 -12.76
N GLY A 164 30.34 1.95 -13.40
CA GLY A 164 30.49 2.06 -14.86
C GLY A 164 29.27 2.40 -15.71
N LYS A 165 28.04 2.49 -15.16
CA LYS A 165 26.87 2.92 -15.95
C LYS A 165 26.17 4.12 -15.31
N HIS A 166 25.78 5.08 -16.16
CA HIS A 166 24.98 6.23 -15.74
C HIS A 166 23.68 5.73 -15.07
N PRO A 167 23.23 6.35 -13.97
CA PRO A 167 21.98 5.95 -13.33
C PRO A 167 20.83 6.00 -14.34
N THR A 168 20.14 4.87 -14.50
CA THR A 168 18.91 4.77 -15.29
C THR A 168 17.82 5.62 -14.63
N PRO A 169 17.07 6.44 -15.38
CA PRO A 169 15.93 7.15 -14.84
C PRO A 169 14.86 6.16 -14.34
N PRO A 170 14.02 6.57 -13.36
CA PRO A 170 12.91 5.74 -12.91
C PRO A 170 11.97 5.44 -14.09
N SER A 171 11.49 4.20 -14.15
CA SER A 171 10.45 3.83 -15.12
C SER A 171 9.08 4.05 -14.50
N VAL A 172 8.18 4.71 -15.25
CA VAL A 172 6.78 4.81 -14.85
C VAL A 172 6.09 3.48 -15.15
N LEU A 173 5.52 2.85 -14.12
CA LEU A 173 4.87 1.56 -14.25
C LEU A 173 3.39 1.73 -14.63
N GLN A 174 2.93 0.89 -15.55
CA GLN A 174 1.53 0.83 -15.92
C GLN A 174 0.72 0.22 -14.77
N VAL A 175 -0.38 0.89 -14.43
CA VAL A 175 -1.34 0.44 -13.41
C VAL A 175 -2.47 -0.30 -14.12
N SER A 176 -2.76 -1.51 -13.64
CA SER A 176 -3.88 -2.33 -14.10
C SER A 176 -4.88 -2.55 -12.96
N SER A 177 -6.17 -2.64 -13.28
CA SER A 177 -7.17 -3.12 -12.33
C SER A 177 -6.98 -4.62 -12.09
N THR A 178 -7.15 -5.06 -10.84
CA THR A 178 -7.31 -6.48 -10.51
C THR A 178 -8.72 -6.94 -10.92
N SER A 179 -9.06 -6.88 -12.20
CA SER A 179 -10.15 -7.72 -12.70
C SER A 179 -9.53 -9.10 -12.90
N GLU A 180 -9.86 -10.04 -12.03
CA GLU A 180 -9.63 -11.44 -12.32
C GLU A 180 -10.46 -11.74 -13.58
N GLY A 181 -9.80 -11.72 -14.74
CA GLY A 181 -10.32 -12.45 -15.89
C GLY A 181 -10.42 -13.90 -15.43
N GLY A 182 -11.58 -14.51 -15.62
CA GLY A 182 -11.82 -15.88 -15.18
C GLY A 182 -10.73 -16.78 -15.73
N ASP A 183 -9.80 -17.18 -14.86
CA ASP A 183 -8.93 -18.30 -15.11
C ASP A 183 -9.85 -19.51 -15.19
N SER A 184 -10.11 -19.96 -16.42
CA SER A 184 -10.77 -21.22 -16.66
C SER A 184 -9.91 -22.30 -16.02
N GLU A 185 -10.42 -22.84 -14.92
CA GLU A 185 -9.92 -24.04 -14.25
C GLU A 185 -9.71 -25.13 -15.33
N PRO A 186 -8.49 -25.69 -15.49
CA PRO A 186 -8.28 -26.74 -16.46
C PRO A 186 -9.12 -27.95 -16.07
N ALA A 187 -10.03 -28.35 -16.97
CA ALA A 187 -10.87 -29.53 -16.82
C ALA A 187 -9.99 -30.78 -16.62
N GLY A 188 -9.94 -31.28 -15.39
CA GLY A 188 -9.38 -32.58 -15.07
C GLY A 188 -10.37 -33.68 -15.39
N ASP A 189 -10.22 -34.31 -16.55
CA ASP A 189 -10.81 -35.63 -16.83
C ASP A 189 -9.99 -36.70 -16.12
N GLY A 190 -10.62 -37.46 -15.22
CA GLY A 190 -9.95 -38.60 -14.58
C GLY A 190 -10.68 -39.17 -13.37
N HIS A 191 -11.70 -39.98 -13.65
CA HIS A 191 -12.30 -40.99 -12.77
C HIS A 191 -11.45 -41.40 -11.56
N SER A 192 -11.95 -41.18 -10.34
CA SER A 192 -11.57 -41.97 -9.16
C SER A 192 -12.70 -41.97 -8.12
N THR A 193 -13.16 -43.18 -7.85
CA THR A 193 -14.27 -43.61 -7.01
C THR A 193 -14.17 -43.11 -5.57
N LEU A 194 -15.20 -42.41 -5.08
CA LEU A 194 -15.37 -42.08 -3.66
C LEU A 194 -15.74 -43.35 -2.87
N PRO A 195 -15.08 -43.66 -1.75
CA PRO A 195 -15.62 -44.61 -0.78
C PRO A 195 -16.66 -43.92 0.12
N ALA A 196 -17.76 -44.62 0.37
CA ALA A 196 -18.87 -44.18 1.20
C ALA A 196 -18.44 -43.89 2.66
N LEU A 197 -18.89 -42.76 3.20
CA LEU A 197 -18.79 -42.44 4.63
C LEU A 197 -19.76 -43.30 5.46
N PRO A 198 -19.34 -43.82 6.63
CA PRO A 198 -20.24 -44.48 7.58
C PRO A 198 -21.08 -43.46 8.38
N PRO A 199 -22.24 -43.88 8.92
CA PRO A 199 -23.21 -42.99 9.55
C PRO A 199 -22.75 -42.47 10.92
N HIS A 200 -23.04 -41.18 11.18
CA HIS A 200 -22.81 -40.50 12.46
C HIS A 200 -23.66 -41.09 13.60
N PRO A 201 -23.11 -41.24 14.81
CA PRO A 201 -23.92 -41.41 16.02
C PRO A 201 -24.37 -40.05 16.57
N ASN A 202 -25.68 -39.92 16.79
CA ASN A 202 -26.32 -38.85 17.54
C ASN A 202 -25.66 -38.64 18.90
N SER A 203 -25.22 -37.41 19.21
CA SER A 203 -25.13 -36.92 20.58
C SER A 203 -25.14 -35.38 20.65
N LEU A 204 -26.33 -34.86 21.00
CA LEU A 204 -26.57 -33.75 21.94
C LEU A 204 -25.69 -32.50 21.80
N LEU A 205 -26.12 -31.56 20.95
CA LEU A 205 -25.79 -30.15 21.11
C LEU A 205 -26.50 -29.59 22.36
N PRO A 206 -25.82 -28.86 23.26
CA PRO A 206 -26.50 -28.08 24.29
C PRO A 206 -27.23 -26.88 23.65
N PRO A 207 -28.35 -26.42 24.24
CA PRO A 207 -29.17 -25.36 23.67
C PRO A 207 -28.45 -24.00 23.68
N PRO A 208 -28.82 -23.07 22.79
CA PRO A 208 -28.22 -21.75 22.71
C PRO A 208 -28.57 -20.93 23.96
N LEU A 209 -27.57 -20.29 24.55
CA LEU A 209 -27.77 -19.29 25.59
C LEU A 209 -28.45 -18.06 24.99
N LEU A 210 -29.70 -17.82 25.39
CA LEU A 210 -30.44 -16.59 25.13
C LEU A 210 -29.70 -15.42 25.81
N LEU A 211 -29.06 -14.57 25.02
CA LEU A 211 -28.62 -13.25 25.46
C LEU A 211 -29.86 -12.34 25.58
N ASN A 212 -30.29 -12.07 26.80
CA ASN A 212 -31.28 -11.05 27.10
C ASN A 212 -30.73 -9.65 26.73
N PRO A 213 -31.47 -8.82 25.97
CA PRO A 213 -31.05 -7.47 25.62
C PRO A 213 -31.48 -6.51 26.73
N THR A 214 -30.79 -6.52 27.87
CA THR A 214 -30.90 -5.43 28.85
C THR A 214 -29.71 -5.51 29.79
N THR A 215 -28.61 -4.87 29.39
CA THR A 215 -27.54 -4.29 30.23
C THR A 215 -26.30 -4.13 29.34
N THR A 216 -26.21 -3.03 28.59
CA THR A 216 -24.99 -2.27 28.21
C THR A 216 -25.42 -1.05 27.40
N GLN A 217 -26.21 -0.16 28.02
CA GLN A 217 -26.59 1.15 27.46
C GLN A 217 -26.44 2.27 28.50
N ASN A 218 -25.63 2.07 29.55
CA ASN A 218 -25.38 3.08 30.59
C ASN A 218 -23.90 3.17 30.96
N LYS A 219 -23.03 3.47 29.98
CA LYS A 219 -21.65 3.91 30.29
C LYS A 219 -20.99 4.86 29.28
N PHE A 220 -21.79 5.60 28.50
CA PHE A 220 -21.30 6.72 27.69
C PHE A 220 -22.37 7.83 27.59
N ARG A 221 -22.88 8.26 28.74
CA ARG A 221 -23.74 9.44 28.83
C ARG A 221 -23.66 10.10 30.21
N GLU A 222 -22.44 10.28 30.73
CA GLU A 222 -22.23 11.00 31.99
C GLU A 222 -20.88 11.73 32.06
N LEU A 223 -20.44 12.35 30.96
CA LEU A 223 -19.35 13.34 30.98
C LEU A 223 -19.72 14.51 30.07
N GLY A 224 -20.65 15.32 30.54
CA GLY A 224 -21.02 16.60 29.92
C GLY A 224 -21.89 17.42 30.85
N ARG A 225 -21.35 18.57 31.28
CA ARG A 225 -21.95 19.64 32.14
C ARG A 225 -21.78 19.33 33.63
N THR A 226 -21.14 20.15 34.46
CA THR A 226 -21.03 21.62 34.61
C THR A 226 -19.74 21.90 35.45
N HIS A 227 -19.01 23.00 35.39
CA HIS A 227 -19.38 24.37 35.74
C HIS A 227 -18.33 25.35 35.18
N ALA A 228 -18.81 26.44 34.58
CA ALA A 228 -18.07 27.68 34.47
C ALA A 228 -18.01 28.34 35.86
N THR A 229 -16.87 28.92 36.22
CA THR A 229 -16.77 29.94 37.26
C THR A 229 -15.83 31.02 36.76
N THR A 230 -16.46 32.15 36.48
CA THR A 230 -15.91 33.48 36.32
C THR A 230 -15.13 33.85 37.58
N ASP A 231 -13.92 34.38 37.44
CA ASP A 231 -13.55 35.52 38.28
C ASP A 231 -12.50 36.40 37.60
N ALA A 232 -12.87 37.66 37.46
CA ALA A 232 -12.07 38.76 36.95
C ALA A 232 -11.74 39.66 38.14
N VAL A 233 -10.45 39.93 38.39
CA VAL A 233 -10.03 41.02 39.28
C VAL A 233 -8.93 41.85 38.60
N ARG A 234 -9.42 42.92 37.97
CA ARG A 234 -8.97 44.32 37.93
C ARG A 234 -7.59 44.72 38.53
N THR A 235 -6.75 45.25 37.64
CA THR A 235 -6.07 46.58 37.61
C THR A 235 -5.44 47.18 38.88
N THR A 236 -4.13 47.53 38.77
CA THR A 236 -3.46 48.81 39.18
C THR A 236 -1.94 48.61 38.92
N VAL A 237 -1.08 49.50 38.41
CA VAL A 237 -1.06 50.89 37.89
C VAL A 237 -0.05 50.87 36.74
#